data_AF-A0A2G8S4G7-F1
#
_entry.id   AF-A0A2G8S4G7-F1
#
_cell.length_a   1.000
_cell.length_b   1.000
_cell.length_c   1.000
_cell.angle_alpha   90.00
_cell.angle_beta   90.00
_cell.angle_gamma   90.00
#
_symmetry.space_group_name_H-M   'P 1'
#
loop_
_entity.id
_entity.type
_entity.pdbx_description
1 polymer ?
#
loop_
_entity_poly.entity_id
_entity_poly.type
_entity_poly.pdbx_seq_one_letter_code
_entity_poly.pdbx_strand_id
1 'polypeptide(L)'
;MNSNAVLERHPELYFSDGDIVLAVKQADSPPQWSEYPAKYTLFRVHKFLLKHHSAPFANFLADANAAPAEIYDGVPLAEMHGDRAEDFALLLNYLYNPSSLVSKRNDPNTPLTVSGAVRLADKYLIEPLHRCLVQQVIDDWPVTLDEYDVKQGEIESLRLVAVTNDNFKYTPYGGRLSDVIPEPASAILFAQEFGCPQILRAAYYRLSLIPVSSDWSSTAQHDAVARWSILDKDSLLRCMHGSQEITRYRPPVFAFMADPCIEEFYVHGETGSPCYEFIARLFDIVFDQIHPMTRPDPLRFLTKCLDFYKMSELSKEEFPDGLCVDCEETLREELVSERKKVWAMLPRWFKLE
;
A
#
# COMPACT_ATOMS: atom_id res chain seq x y z
N MET A 1 23.50 1.23 32.34
CA MET A 1 22.38 2.21 32.31
C MET A 1 22.63 3.41 33.22
N ASN A 2 21.94 4.54 33.00
CA ASN A 2 21.97 5.68 33.92
C ASN A 2 21.19 5.33 35.21
N SER A 3 21.72 5.66 36.39
CA SER A 3 21.19 5.20 37.70
C SER A 3 19.78 5.72 38.03
N ASN A 4 19.31 6.76 37.34
CA ASN A 4 17.96 7.32 37.49
C ASN A 4 16.95 6.81 36.44
N ALA A 5 17.31 5.82 35.62
CA ALA A 5 16.41 5.30 34.59
C ALA A 5 15.13 4.66 35.19
N VAL A 6 14.00 4.89 34.52
CA VAL A 6 12.73 4.23 34.86
C VAL A 6 12.66 2.90 34.12
N LEU A 7 12.47 1.81 34.85
CA LEU A 7 12.42 0.46 34.31
C LEU A 7 11.01 -0.13 34.48
N GLU A 8 10.37 -0.46 33.37
CA GLU A 8 9.01 -1.00 33.35
C GLU A 8 9.00 -2.41 32.78
N ARG A 9 8.39 -3.37 33.49
CA ARG A 9 8.30 -4.75 32.99
C ARG A 9 7.23 -4.84 31.89
N HIS A 10 7.56 -5.48 30.77
CA HIS A 10 6.56 -5.75 29.73
C HIS A 10 5.44 -6.64 30.30
N PRO A 11 4.16 -6.34 30.06
CA PRO A 11 3.05 -7.06 30.70
C PRO A 11 2.99 -8.54 30.31
N GLU A 12 3.36 -8.88 29.07
CA GLU A 12 3.18 -10.23 28.52
C GLU A 12 4.49 -10.96 28.20
N LEU A 13 5.61 -10.23 28.10
CA LEU A 13 6.91 -10.75 27.65
C LEU A 13 7.94 -10.67 28.79
N TYR A 14 7.46 -10.84 30.01
CA TYR A 14 8.25 -10.88 31.22
C TYR A 14 8.00 -12.21 31.95
N PHE A 15 8.72 -13.23 31.53
CA PHE A 15 8.54 -14.59 32.02
C PHE A 15 9.29 -14.79 33.34
N SER A 16 8.62 -15.36 34.34
CA SER A 16 9.20 -15.60 35.67
C SER A 16 10.35 -16.61 35.67
N ASP A 17 10.40 -17.48 34.66
CA ASP A 17 11.41 -18.50 34.41
C ASP A 17 12.46 -18.09 33.37
N GLY A 18 12.34 -16.89 32.78
CA GLY A 18 13.33 -16.37 31.84
C GLY A 18 14.71 -16.21 32.50
N ASP A 19 15.76 -16.49 31.73
CA ASP A 19 17.17 -16.58 32.16
C ASP A 19 18.01 -15.37 31.72
N ILE A 20 17.38 -14.36 31.11
CA ILE A 20 17.95 -13.03 30.83
C ILE A 20 16.87 -11.95 30.87
N VAL A 21 17.23 -10.75 31.33
CA VAL A 21 16.43 -9.53 31.14
C VAL A 21 17.07 -8.68 30.06
N LEU A 22 16.31 -8.37 29.02
CA LEU A 22 16.67 -7.42 27.98
C LEU A 22 15.99 -6.09 28.28
N ALA A 23 16.77 -5.01 28.31
CA ALA A 23 16.26 -3.69 28.59
C ALA A 23 16.37 -2.82 27.34
N VAL A 24 15.23 -2.37 26.85
CA VAL A 24 15.09 -1.69 25.55
C VAL A 24 14.48 -0.31 25.78
N LYS A 25 15.04 0.72 25.16
CA LYS A 25 14.60 2.11 25.36
C LYS A 25 13.20 2.31 24.74
N GLN A 26 12.30 3.00 25.46
CA GLN A 26 10.97 3.35 24.93
C GLN A 26 11.09 4.49 23.91
N ALA A 27 10.21 4.52 22.89
CA ALA A 27 10.29 5.54 21.85
C ALA A 27 10.00 6.98 22.35
N ASP A 28 9.15 7.11 23.38
CA ASP A 28 8.82 8.38 24.05
C ASP A 28 9.91 8.83 25.05
N SER A 29 10.99 8.05 25.19
CA SER A 29 12.04 8.38 26.14
C SER A 29 12.70 9.71 25.80
N PRO A 30 12.95 10.56 26.82
CA PRO A 30 13.63 11.83 26.60
C PRO A 30 14.98 11.66 25.90
N PRO A 31 15.39 12.63 25.07
CA PRO A 31 16.72 12.65 24.51
C PRO A 31 17.75 12.75 25.65
N GLN A 32 18.97 12.30 25.37
CA GLN A 32 20.01 12.09 26.39
C GLN A 32 20.40 13.37 27.15
N TRP A 33 20.11 14.55 26.59
CA TRP A 33 20.34 15.87 27.18
C TRP A 33 19.17 16.38 28.05
N SER A 34 18.07 15.64 28.14
CA SER A 34 16.91 16.02 28.95
C SER A 34 17.14 15.75 30.44
N GLU A 35 16.56 16.60 31.29
CA GLU A 35 16.53 16.39 32.75
C GLU A 35 15.61 15.23 33.16
N TYR A 36 14.70 14.80 32.28
CA TYR A 36 13.80 13.68 32.54
C TYR A 36 14.53 12.34 32.37
N PRO A 37 14.26 11.34 33.25
CA PRO A 37 14.93 10.06 33.18
C PRO A 37 14.56 9.29 31.91
N ALA A 38 15.53 8.56 31.36
CA ALA A 38 15.28 7.61 30.27
C ALA A 38 14.37 6.48 30.76
N LYS A 39 13.45 6.05 29.90
CA LYS A 39 12.53 4.94 30.19
C LYS A 39 12.93 3.70 29.39
N TYR A 40 12.88 2.55 30.05
CA TYR A 40 13.16 1.27 29.43
C TYR A 40 12.04 0.29 29.71
N THR A 41 11.69 -0.46 28.68
CA THR A 41 10.87 -1.66 28.82
C THR A 41 11.80 -2.85 29.02
N LEU A 42 11.54 -3.60 30.08
CA LEU A 42 12.22 -4.83 30.42
C LEU A 42 11.46 -6.02 29.86
N PHE A 43 12.18 -6.89 29.15
CA PHE A 43 11.69 -8.17 28.66
C PHE A 43 12.49 -9.26 29.35
N ARG A 44 11.81 -10.14 30.10
CA ARG A 44 12.47 -11.29 30.71
C ARG A 44 12.17 -12.53 29.91
N VAL A 45 13.20 -13.07 29.26
CA VAL A 45 13.06 -14.07 28.18
C VAL A 45 14.09 -15.19 28.32
N HIS A 46 13.95 -16.22 27.49
CA HIS A 46 14.82 -17.39 27.41
C HIS A 46 15.93 -17.21 26.36
N LYS A 47 17.19 -17.27 26.79
CA LYS A 47 18.39 -17.21 25.95
C LYS A 47 18.33 -18.25 24.83
N PHE A 48 17.88 -19.47 25.13
CA PHE A 48 17.76 -20.55 24.14
C PHE A 48 17.01 -20.10 22.89
N LEU A 49 15.87 -19.43 23.05
CA LEU A 49 15.03 -19.02 21.93
C LEU A 49 15.72 -17.94 21.07
N LEU A 50 16.36 -16.96 21.72
CA LEU A 50 17.15 -15.94 21.02
C LEU A 50 18.30 -16.56 20.23
N LYS A 51 19.05 -17.49 20.84
CA LYS A 51 20.16 -18.21 20.21
C LYS A 51 19.71 -19.09 19.05
N HIS A 52 18.56 -19.73 19.19
CA HIS A 52 18.02 -20.64 18.18
C HIS A 52 17.66 -19.91 16.89
N HIS A 53 17.14 -18.69 17.01
CA HIS A 53 16.65 -17.91 15.87
C HIS A 53 17.62 -16.84 15.35
N SER A 54 18.71 -16.56 16.06
CA SER A 54 19.64 -15.48 15.71
C SER A 54 21.08 -15.79 16.11
N ALA A 55 21.96 -15.90 15.11
CA ALA A 55 23.40 -16.01 15.33
C ALA A 55 23.99 -14.75 16.03
N PRO A 56 23.59 -13.51 15.70
CA PRO A 56 23.98 -12.33 16.45
C PRO A 56 23.63 -12.41 17.94
N PHE A 57 22.42 -12.86 18.31
CA PHE A 57 22.10 -13.10 19.72
C PHE A 57 22.96 -14.19 20.34
N ALA A 58 23.26 -15.26 19.61
CA ALA A 58 24.15 -16.32 20.12
C ALA A 58 25.55 -15.82 20.48
N ASN A 59 26.15 -14.99 19.62
CA ASN A 59 27.45 -14.39 19.86
C ASN A 59 27.38 -13.38 21.01
N PHE A 60 26.41 -12.46 20.97
CA PHE A 60 26.19 -11.47 22.02
C PHE A 60 26.05 -12.09 23.41
N LEU A 61 25.28 -13.18 23.51
CA LEU A 61 25.08 -13.89 24.77
C LEU A 61 26.28 -14.72 25.20
N ALA A 62 27.16 -15.13 24.28
CA ALA A 62 28.42 -15.78 24.61
C ALA A 62 29.40 -14.77 25.21
N ASP A 63 29.52 -13.58 24.61
CA ASP A 63 30.39 -12.50 25.06
C ASP A 63 29.92 -11.92 26.41
N ALA A 64 28.61 -11.76 26.60
CA ALA A 64 28.04 -11.26 27.85
C ALA A 64 28.31 -12.18 29.06
N ASN A 65 28.52 -13.48 28.84
CA ASN A 65 28.90 -14.40 29.92
C ASN A 65 30.39 -14.26 30.33
N ALA A 66 31.22 -13.58 29.53
CA ALA A 66 32.65 -13.40 29.79
C ALA A 66 32.97 -12.15 30.63
N ALA A 67 32.03 -11.22 30.79
CA ALA A 67 32.17 -9.97 31.54
C ALA A 67 31.22 -9.93 32.75
N PRO A 68 31.51 -9.12 33.79
CA PRO A 68 30.55 -8.90 34.87
C PRO A 68 29.28 -8.22 34.32
N ALA A 69 28.21 -9.00 34.19
CA ALA A 69 26.91 -8.50 33.76
C ALA A 69 26.19 -7.81 34.94
N GLU A 70 25.53 -6.68 34.66
CA GLU A 70 24.52 -6.15 35.57
C GLU A 70 23.44 -7.24 35.82
N ILE A 71 22.91 -7.33 37.04
CA ILE A 71 21.90 -8.34 37.41
C ILE A 71 20.60 -7.64 37.73
N TYR A 72 19.49 -8.16 37.20
CA TYR A 72 18.13 -7.71 37.50
C TYR A 72 17.25 -8.92 37.80
N ASP A 73 16.52 -8.91 38.92
CA ASP A 73 15.69 -10.04 39.38
C ASP A 73 16.42 -11.40 39.38
N GLY A 74 17.71 -11.39 39.74
CA GLY A 74 18.52 -12.59 39.87
C GLY A 74 19.05 -13.18 38.56
N VAL A 75 18.80 -12.54 37.42
CA VAL A 75 19.33 -12.95 36.11
C VAL A 75 20.14 -11.83 35.45
N PRO A 76 21.02 -12.14 34.47
CA PRO A 76 21.77 -11.12 33.75
C PRO A 76 20.84 -10.11 33.07
N LEU A 77 21.19 -8.83 33.15
CA LEU A 77 20.56 -7.71 32.49
C LEU A 77 21.43 -7.29 31.30
N ALA A 78 20.81 -7.12 30.14
CA ALA A 78 21.49 -6.67 28.93
C ALA A 78 20.71 -5.52 28.26
N GLU A 79 21.40 -4.41 28.02
CA GLU A 79 20.82 -3.23 27.36
C GLU A 79 20.88 -3.37 25.84
N MET A 80 19.72 -3.28 25.19
CA MET A 80 19.56 -3.37 23.73
C MET A 80 19.71 -1.98 23.10
N HIS A 81 20.96 -1.59 22.89
CA HIS A 81 21.30 -0.25 22.43
C HIS A 81 20.82 0.02 21.00
N GLY A 82 20.16 1.17 20.84
CA GLY A 82 19.65 1.65 19.54
C GLY A 82 18.32 1.00 19.12
N ASP A 83 17.80 0.05 19.89
CA ASP A 83 16.52 -0.59 19.61
C ASP A 83 15.37 0.11 20.33
N ARG A 84 14.17 -0.03 19.77
CA ARG A 84 12.93 0.54 20.30
C ARG A 84 12.08 -0.56 20.92
N ALA A 85 11.54 -0.29 22.11
CA ALA A 85 10.79 -1.28 22.87
C ALA A 85 9.60 -1.88 22.09
N GLU A 86 8.89 -1.06 21.30
CA GLU A 86 7.69 -1.49 20.57
C GLU A 86 8.06 -2.45 19.42
N ASP A 87 9.12 -2.10 18.68
CA ASP A 87 9.66 -2.91 17.58
C ASP A 87 10.23 -4.23 18.12
N PHE A 88 10.90 -4.17 19.28
CA PHE A 88 11.47 -5.35 19.93
C PHE A 88 10.41 -6.29 20.50
N ALA A 89 9.29 -5.74 20.99
CA ALA A 89 8.14 -6.53 21.42
C ALA A 89 7.54 -7.34 20.26
N LEU A 90 7.45 -6.78 19.05
CA LEU A 90 7.01 -7.50 17.85
C LEU A 90 7.96 -8.64 17.48
N LEU A 91 9.27 -8.39 17.52
CA LEU A 91 10.29 -9.43 17.30
C LEU A 91 10.16 -10.56 18.33
N LEU A 92 10.05 -10.24 19.62
CA LEU A 92 9.90 -11.26 20.65
C LEU A 92 8.57 -12.01 20.54
N ASN A 93 7.47 -11.32 20.21
CA ASN A 93 6.20 -11.98 19.95
C ASN A 93 6.28 -12.95 18.77
N TYR A 94 7.09 -12.69 17.73
CA TYR A 94 7.35 -13.69 16.69
C TYR A 94 7.96 -14.97 17.25
N LEU A 95 8.98 -14.82 18.09
CA LEU A 95 9.74 -15.95 18.62
C LEU A 95 8.88 -16.81 19.55
N TYR A 96 8.06 -16.19 20.39
CA TYR A 96 7.23 -16.89 21.37
C TYR A 96 5.87 -17.32 20.82
N ASN A 97 5.28 -16.50 19.97
CA ASN A 97 3.92 -16.65 19.47
C ASN A 97 3.87 -16.45 17.94
N PRO A 98 4.46 -17.33 17.11
CA PRO A 98 4.54 -17.12 15.66
C PRO A 98 3.19 -16.87 14.98
N SER A 99 2.10 -17.44 15.52
CA SER A 99 0.74 -17.26 15.00
C SER A 99 0.11 -15.89 15.29
N SER A 100 0.68 -15.09 16.21
CA SER A 100 0.09 -13.82 16.63
C SER A 100 0.45 -12.64 15.73
N LEU A 101 1.30 -12.83 14.72
CA LEU A 101 1.80 -11.75 13.86
C LEU A 101 0.97 -11.48 12.61
N VAL A 102 -0.18 -12.13 12.50
CA VAL A 102 -1.12 -11.85 11.41
C VAL A 102 -1.82 -10.53 11.72
N SER A 103 -1.36 -9.42 11.14
CA SER A 103 -2.18 -8.20 11.12
C SER A 103 -3.40 -8.43 10.25
N LYS A 104 -4.43 -7.62 10.49
CA LYS A 104 -5.64 -7.65 9.69
C LYS A 104 -5.31 -7.34 8.22
N ARG A 105 -5.84 -8.16 7.30
CA ARG A 105 -5.75 -7.91 5.84
C ARG A 105 -6.18 -6.47 5.53
N ASN A 106 -5.41 -5.80 4.68
CA ASN A 106 -5.61 -4.42 4.27
C ASN A 106 -5.56 -3.39 5.43
N ASP A 107 -4.95 -3.70 6.57
CA ASP A 107 -4.79 -2.71 7.63
C ASP A 107 -3.83 -1.60 7.15
N PRO A 108 -4.28 -0.34 7.10
CA PRO A 108 -3.48 0.78 6.60
C PRO A 108 -2.24 1.07 7.44
N ASN A 109 -2.13 0.54 8.66
CA ASN A 109 -0.98 0.73 9.53
C ASN A 109 0.06 -0.38 9.39
N THR A 110 -0.25 -1.51 8.74
CA THR A 110 0.67 -2.66 8.64
C THR A 110 2.08 -2.25 8.21
N PRO A 111 2.30 -1.46 7.14
CA PRO A 111 3.66 -1.07 6.75
C PRO A 111 4.39 -0.31 7.86
N LEU A 112 3.72 0.63 8.53
CA LEU A 112 4.31 1.44 9.60
C LEU A 112 4.63 0.62 10.85
N THR A 113 3.70 -0.27 11.24
CA THR A 113 3.82 -1.11 12.43
C THR A 113 4.96 -2.11 12.28
N VAL A 114 5.15 -2.70 11.10
CA VAL A 114 6.13 -3.78 10.92
C VAL A 114 7.52 -3.28 10.50
N SER A 115 7.68 -2.06 9.95
CA SER A 115 9.00 -1.51 9.53
C SER A 115 10.09 -1.63 10.59
N GLY A 116 9.78 -1.33 11.85
CA GLY A 116 10.75 -1.44 12.94
C GLY A 116 11.18 -2.88 13.20
N ALA A 117 10.22 -3.81 13.23
CA ALA A 117 10.49 -5.23 13.42
C ALA A 117 11.25 -5.84 12.23
N VAL A 118 11.01 -5.39 11.00
CA VAL A 118 11.80 -5.81 9.81
C VAL A 118 13.26 -5.37 9.96
N ARG A 119 13.52 -4.10 10.32
CA ARG A 119 14.89 -3.62 10.59
C ARG A 119 15.58 -4.40 11.70
N LEU A 120 14.86 -4.79 12.75
CA LEU A 120 15.41 -5.66 13.79
C LEU A 120 15.67 -7.08 13.28
N ALA A 121 14.80 -7.62 12.44
CA ALA A 121 15.02 -8.92 11.80
C ALA A 121 16.30 -8.90 10.96
N ASP A 122 16.57 -7.82 10.22
CA ASP A 122 17.83 -7.63 9.49
C ASP A 122 19.02 -7.51 10.44
N LYS A 123 18.93 -6.64 11.47
CA LYS A 123 19.98 -6.44 12.48
C LYS A 123 20.39 -7.75 13.18
N TYR A 124 19.40 -8.57 13.50
CA TYR A 124 19.58 -9.84 14.23
C TYR A 124 19.60 -11.06 13.32
N LEU A 125 19.62 -10.88 11.99
CA LEU A 125 19.67 -11.95 10.99
C LEU A 125 18.56 -13.02 11.17
N ILE A 126 17.35 -12.58 11.50
CA ILE A 126 16.15 -13.42 11.65
C ILE A 126 15.38 -13.43 10.32
N GLU A 127 15.99 -14.01 9.30
CA GLU A 127 15.48 -14.04 7.92
C GLU A 127 14.02 -14.54 7.78
N PRO A 128 13.57 -15.59 8.51
CA PRO A 128 12.16 -16.00 8.48
C PRO A 128 11.18 -14.92 8.93
N LEU A 129 11.56 -14.08 9.91
CA LEU A 129 10.75 -12.95 10.38
C LEU A 129 10.71 -11.85 9.32
N HIS A 130 11.87 -11.46 8.77
CA HIS A 130 11.96 -10.48 7.68
C HIS A 130 11.01 -10.87 6.54
N ARG A 131 11.14 -12.10 6.03
CA ARG A 131 10.32 -12.60 4.93
C ARG A 131 8.82 -12.59 5.27
N CYS A 132 8.46 -13.02 6.47
CA CYS A 132 7.07 -13.06 6.91
C CYS A 132 6.42 -11.66 6.91
N LEU A 133 7.08 -10.68 7.52
CA LEU A 133 6.55 -9.31 7.64
C LEU A 133 6.53 -8.58 6.31
N VAL A 134 7.56 -8.75 5.48
CA VAL A 134 7.60 -8.16 4.13
C VAL A 134 6.51 -8.77 3.24
N GLN A 135 6.34 -10.09 3.29
CA GLN A 135 5.30 -10.76 2.51
C GLN A 135 3.90 -10.31 2.91
N GLN A 136 3.66 -10.09 4.20
CA GLN A 136 2.40 -9.60 4.70
C GLN A 136 2.02 -8.23 4.11
N VAL A 137 2.98 -7.31 3.97
CA VAL A 137 2.73 -6.04 3.28
C VAL A 137 2.50 -6.27 1.79
N ILE A 138 3.27 -7.17 1.15
CA ILE A 138 3.11 -7.48 -0.28
C ILE A 138 1.71 -8.02 -0.60
N ASP A 139 1.18 -8.92 0.23
CA ASP A 139 -0.13 -9.58 0.02
C ASP A 139 -1.31 -8.59 0.02
N ASP A 140 -1.13 -7.42 0.62
CA ASP A 140 -2.10 -6.34 0.61
C ASP A 140 -2.10 -5.51 -0.69
N TRP A 141 -1.17 -5.74 -1.63
CA TRP A 141 -1.07 -4.96 -2.86
C TRP A 141 -1.17 -5.82 -4.13
N PRO A 142 -1.92 -5.35 -5.15
CA PRO A 142 -2.00 -6.08 -6.41
C PRO A 142 -0.71 -5.90 -7.22
N VAL A 143 -0.18 -7.00 -7.75
CA VAL A 143 1.00 -7.03 -8.62
C VAL A 143 0.57 -7.18 -10.08
N THR A 144 -0.57 -7.82 -10.33
CA THR A 144 -1.17 -8.00 -11.66
C THR A 144 -2.39 -7.08 -11.86
N LEU A 145 -2.76 -6.87 -13.14
CA LEU A 145 -3.97 -6.09 -13.46
C LEU A 145 -5.24 -6.80 -12.96
N ASP A 146 -5.30 -8.12 -13.02
CA ASP A 146 -6.45 -8.90 -12.54
C ASP A 146 -6.62 -8.75 -11.02
N GLU A 147 -5.53 -8.83 -10.25
CA GLU A 147 -5.56 -8.55 -8.81
C GLU A 147 -5.98 -7.10 -8.51
N TYR A 148 -5.55 -6.15 -9.34
CA TYR A 148 -5.96 -4.75 -9.22
C TYR A 148 -7.46 -4.62 -9.42
N ASP A 149 -8.01 -5.23 -10.46
CA ASP A 149 -9.45 -5.20 -10.76
C ASP A 149 -10.28 -5.83 -9.65
N VAL A 150 -9.85 -6.98 -9.11
CA VAL A 150 -10.50 -7.62 -7.95
C VAL A 150 -10.51 -6.67 -6.75
N LYS A 151 -9.36 -6.06 -6.41
CA LYS A 151 -9.28 -5.11 -5.28
C LYS A 151 -10.10 -3.84 -5.52
N GLN A 152 -10.15 -3.31 -6.74
CA GLN A 152 -11.01 -2.15 -7.05
C GLN A 152 -12.49 -2.52 -6.91
N GLY A 153 -12.89 -3.72 -7.37
CA GLY A 153 -14.25 -4.24 -7.19
C GLY A 153 -14.63 -4.39 -5.71
N GLU A 154 -13.72 -4.88 -4.87
CA GLU A 154 -13.91 -4.94 -3.41
C GLU A 154 -14.16 -3.54 -2.82
N ILE A 155 -13.36 -2.54 -3.22
CA ILE A 155 -13.46 -1.15 -2.74
C ILE A 155 -14.78 -0.51 -3.17
N GLU A 156 -15.16 -0.67 -4.44
CA GLU A 156 -16.40 -0.11 -4.97
C GLU A 156 -17.63 -0.77 -4.33
N SER A 157 -17.56 -2.08 -4.06
CA SER A 157 -18.61 -2.79 -3.32
C SER A 157 -18.76 -2.23 -1.90
N LEU A 158 -17.66 -1.97 -1.20
CA LEU A 158 -17.68 -1.35 0.13
C LEU A 158 -18.31 0.05 0.10
N ARG A 159 -18.05 0.85 -0.95
CA ARG A 159 -18.69 2.16 -1.14
C ARG A 159 -20.18 2.01 -1.40
N LEU A 160 -20.58 1.12 -2.29
CA LEU A 160 -21.99 0.88 -2.62
C LEU A 160 -22.80 0.45 -1.39
N VAL A 161 -22.26 -0.47 -0.58
CA VAL A 161 -22.91 -0.91 0.67
C VAL A 161 -23.04 0.26 1.64
N ALA A 162 -22.02 1.11 1.76
CA ALA A 162 -22.08 2.27 2.65
C ALA A 162 -23.13 3.32 2.21
N VAL A 163 -23.35 3.48 0.90
CA VAL A 163 -24.39 4.38 0.37
C VAL A 163 -25.80 3.78 0.52
N THR A 164 -25.93 2.46 0.46
CA THR A 164 -27.24 1.78 0.48
C THR A 164 -27.69 1.35 1.88
N ASN A 165 -26.83 1.49 2.89
CA ASN A 165 -27.11 1.12 4.27
C ASN A 165 -26.53 2.16 5.24
N ASP A 166 -27.38 3.06 5.73
CA ASP A 166 -27.00 4.13 6.67
C ASP A 166 -26.38 3.63 7.99
N ASN A 167 -26.63 2.37 8.37
CA ASN A 167 -26.05 1.76 9.57
C ASN A 167 -24.74 1.02 9.29
N PHE A 168 -24.24 1.03 8.07
CA PHE A 168 -23.02 0.32 7.70
C PHE A 168 -21.81 0.91 8.42
N LYS A 169 -20.95 0.02 8.94
CA LYS A 169 -19.69 0.39 9.57
C LYS A 169 -18.56 -0.38 8.91
N TYR A 170 -17.53 0.33 8.47
CA TYR A 170 -16.33 -0.31 7.90
C TYR A 170 -15.58 -1.16 8.94
N THR A 171 -15.65 -0.79 10.22
CA THR A 171 -15.08 -1.57 11.32
C THR A 171 -16.10 -1.75 12.45
N PRO A 172 -15.91 -2.73 13.37
CA PRO A 172 -16.81 -2.93 14.51
C PRO A 172 -17.05 -1.67 15.36
N TYR A 173 -16.08 -0.76 15.41
CA TYR A 173 -16.12 0.45 16.23
C TYR A 173 -16.60 1.70 15.46
N GLY A 174 -17.05 1.53 14.22
CA GLY A 174 -17.13 2.64 13.28
C GLY A 174 -15.78 2.92 12.64
N GLY A 175 -15.76 3.58 11.50
CA GLY A 175 -14.51 3.84 10.76
C GLY A 175 -14.79 4.38 9.38
N ARG A 176 -13.71 4.57 8.63
CA ARG A 176 -13.67 5.10 7.27
C ARG A 176 -13.34 3.99 6.29
N LEU A 177 -13.59 4.23 5.01
CA LEU A 177 -13.11 3.37 3.92
C LEU A 177 -11.60 3.14 4.04
N SER A 178 -10.83 4.21 4.31
CA SER A 178 -9.37 4.16 4.51
C SER A 178 -8.90 3.29 5.67
N ASP A 179 -9.77 2.89 6.60
CA ASP A 179 -9.40 2.02 7.73
C ASP A 179 -9.50 0.52 7.37
N VAL A 180 -9.94 0.18 6.15
CA VAL A 180 -10.08 -1.20 5.66
C VAL A 180 -9.48 -1.44 4.27
N ILE A 181 -8.67 -0.50 3.80
CA ILE A 181 -7.96 -0.58 2.52
C ILE A 181 -6.47 -0.29 2.76
N PRO A 182 -5.58 -0.85 1.93
CA PRO A 182 -4.15 -0.57 2.03
C PRO A 182 -3.87 0.92 1.80
N GLU A 183 -2.98 1.50 2.61
CA GLU A 183 -2.63 2.92 2.54
C GLU A 183 -1.36 3.11 1.68
N PRO A 184 -1.44 3.87 0.57
CA PRO A 184 -0.39 3.89 -0.44
C PRO A 184 0.90 4.57 0.00
N ALA A 185 0.86 5.65 0.79
CA ALA A 185 2.08 6.39 1.11
C ALA A 185 3.02 5.57 1.99
N SER A 186 2.50 4.95 3.06
CA SER A 186 3.28 4.09 3.94
C SER A 186 3.78 2.83 3.23
N ALA A 187 3.00 2.27 2.31
CA ALA A 187 3.43 1.14 1.49
C ALA A 187 4.56 1.50 0.51
N ILE A 188 4.54 2.70 -0.09
CA ILE A 188 5.63 3.20 -0.96
C ILE A 188 6.93 3.27 -0.17
N LEU A 189 6.91 3.93 1.00
CA LEU A 189 8.11 4.08 1.83
C LEU A 189 8.63 2.73 2.31
N PHE A 190 7.73 1.84 2.74
CA PHE A 190 8.08 0.47 3.13
C PHE A 190 8.75 -0.28 1.97
N ALA A 191 8.19 -0.19 0.76
CA ALA A 191 8.73 -0.88 -0.39
C ALA A 191 10.09 -0.36 -0.86
N GLN A 192 10.32 0.95 -0.70
CA GLN A 192 11.62 1.55 -0.94
C GLN A 192 12.65 1.13 0.12
N GLU A 193 12.24 1.08 1.39
CA GLU A 193 13.11 0.70 2.51
C GLU A 193 13.55 -0.77 2.44
N PHE A 194 12.61 -1.69 2.18
CA PHE A 194 12.86 -3.14 2.23
C PHE A 194 12.96 -3.81 0.85
N GLY A 195 13.00 -3.02 -0.23
CA GLY A 195 13.27 -3.53 -1.57
C GLY A 195 12.17 -4.45 -2.13
N CYS A 196 10.89 -4.07 -1.98
CA CYS A 196 9.77 -4.78 -2.63
C CYS A 196 9.13 -3.96 -3.77
N PRO A 197 9.85 -3.76 -4.90
CA PRO A 197 9.40 -2.90 -6.00
C PRO A 197 8.12 -3.39 -6.70
N GLN A 198 7.76 -4.66 -6.56
CA GLN A 198 6.59 -5.27 -7.19
C GLN A 198 5.27 -4.59 -6.80
N ILE A 199 5.19 -3.98 -5.61
CA ILE A 199 3.98 -3.28 -5.15
C ILE A 199 3.95 -1.80 -5.54
N LEU A 200 5.10 -1.22 -5.89
CA LEU A 200 5.23 0.22 -6.12
C LEU A 200 4.31 0.70 -7.24
N ARG A 201 4.16 -0.09 -8.32
CA ARG A 201 3.25 0.22 -9.43
C ARG A 201 1.84 0.53 -8.93
N ALA A 202 1.27 -0.39 -8.17
CA ALA A 202 -0.10 -0.27 -7.67
C ALA A 202 -0.21 0.81 -6.59
N ALA A 203 0.79 0.94 -5.72
CA ALA A 203 0.80 1.93 -4.66
C ALA A 203 0.85 3.36 -5.19
N TYR A 204 1.74 3.65 -6.14
CA TYR A 204 1.80 4.94 -6.81
C TYR A 204 0.56 5.24 -7.64
N TYR A 205 0.04 4.25 -8.36
CA TYR A 205 -1.19 4.43 -9.12
C TYR A 205 -2.37 4.78 -8.20
N ARG A 206 -2.56 4.03 -7.11
CA ARG A 206 -3.60 4.34 -6.11
C ARG A 206 -3.41 5.73 -5.49
N LEU A 207 -2.18 6.10 -5.14
CA LEU A 207 -1.89 7.43 -4.60
C LEU A 207 -2.29 8.54 -5.57
N SER A 208 -2.03 8.36 -6.87
CA SER A 208 -2.37 9.36 -7.91
C SER A 208 -3.88 9.60 -8.07
N LEU A 209 -4.70 8.62 -7.68
CA LEU A 209 -6.17 8.73 -7.70
C LEU A 209 -6.71 9.49 -6.49
N ILE A 210 -5.90 9.71 -5.45
CA ILE A 210 -6.29 10.42 -4.23
C ILE A 210 -5.93 11.91 -4.39
N PRO A 211 -6.86 12.85 -4.14
CA PRO A 211 -6.52 14.26 -4.08
C PRO A 211 -5.52 14.57 -2.96
N VAL A 212 -4.59 15.50 -3.18
CA VAL A 212 -3.62 15.91 -2.15
C VAL A 212 -4.33 16.56 -0.94
N SER A 213 -5.49 17.18 -1.17
CA SER A 213 -6.36 17.70 -0.10
C SER A 213 -6.99 16.60 0.76
N SER A 214 -7.04 15.36 0.29
CA SER A 214 -7.56 14.20 1.01
C SER A 214 -6.47 13.55 1.86
N ASP A 215 -5.92 14.32 2.79
CA ASP A 215 -4.92 13.87 3.76
C ASP A 215 -5.51 12.91 4.80
N TRP A 216 -4.66 12.08 5.39
CA TRP A 216 -5.03 11.10 6.42
C TRP A 216 -5.73 11.72 7.64
N SER A 217 -5.43 12.98 7.94
CA SER A 217 -6.10 13.76 8.99
C SER A 217 -7.55 14.13 8.67
N SER A 218 -8.02 13.91 7.43
CA SER A 218 -9.39 14.17 7.01
C SER A 218 -10.39 13.21 7.68
N THR A 219 -11.58 13.74 7.97
CA THR A 219 -12.72 13.00 8.53
C THR A 219 -13.58 12.34 7.45
N ALA A 220 -13.16 12.36 6.19
CA ALA A 220 -13.90 11.75 5.08
C ALA A 220 -14.16 10.25 5.34
N GLN A 221 -15.44 9.87 5.35
CA GLN A 221 -15.85 8.53 5.74
C GLN A 221 -15.83 7.54 4.58
N HIS A 222 -16.23 7.99 3.39
CA HIS A 222 -16.41 7.12 2.21
C HIS A 222 -15.36 7.34 1.12
N ASP A 223 -14.58 8.43 1.22
CA ASP A 223 -13.49 8.72 0.30
C ASP A 223 -12.19 8.10 0.78
N ALA A 224 -11.34 7.75 -0.18
CA ALA A 224 -9.99 7.31 0.13
C ALA A 224 -9.13 8.53 0.50
N VAL A 225 -8.41 8.42 1.60
CA VAL A 225 -7.38 9.37 2.07
C VAL A 225 -6.01 8.69 2.09
N ALA A 226 -4.95 9.50 2.01
CA ALA A 226 -3.56 9.04 2.05
C ALA A 226 -2.72 9.86 3.03
N ARG A 227 -1.63 9.28 3.55
CA ARG A 227 -0.69 9.97 4.44
C ARG A 227 0.29 10.81 3.60
N TRP A 228 -0.18 11.91 3.02
CA TRP A 228 0.67 12.75 2.16
C TRP A 228 1.89 13.30 2.89
N SER A 229 1.75 13.56 4.19
CA SER A 229 2.78 14.18 5.03
C SER A 229 4.01 13.30 5.29
N ILE A 230 3.93 11.98 5.10
CA ILE A 230 5.08 11.07 5.34
C ILE A 230 5.95 10.86 4.09
N LEU A 231 5.45 11.21 2.90
CA LEU A 231 6.18 10.99 1.66
C LEU A 231 7.43 11.88 1.58
N ASP A 232 8.53 11.30 1.14
CA ASP A 232 9.74 12.06 0.83
C ASP A 232 9.62 12.82 -0.50
N LYS A 233 10.60 13.68 -0.76
CA LYS A 233 10.63 14.53 -1.96
C LYS A 233 10.64 13.71 -3.25
N ASP A 234 11.36 12.60 -3.29
CA ASP A 234 11.50 11.77 -4.50
C ASP A 234 10.18 11.07 -4.82
N SER A 235 9.51 10.53 -3.80
CA SER A 235 8.23 9.85 -3.92
C SER A 235 7.12 10.81 -4.32
N LEU A 236 7.10 12.03 -3.77
CA LEU A 236 6.20 13.08 -4.23
C LEU A 236 6.44 13.43 -5.70
N LEU A 237 7.71 13.58 -6.12
CA LEU A 237 8.05 13.90 -7.51
C LEU A 237 7.63 12.79 -8.48
N ARG A 238 7.85 11.52 -8.12
CA ARG A 238 7.37 10.35 -8.88
C ARG A 238 5.86 10.36 -9.03
N CYS A 239 5.13 10.58 -7.93
CA CYS A 239 3.68 10.66 -7.94
C CYS A 239 3.18 11.80 -8.85
N MET A 240 3.84 12.96 -8.82
CA MET A 240 3.52 14.09 -9.70
C MET A 240 3.75 13.75 -11.17
N HIS A 241 4.89 13.13 -11.52
CA HIS A 241 5.16 12.68 -12.88
C HIS A 241 4.11 11.70 -13.38
N GLY A 242 3.81 10.65 -12.62
CA GLY A 242 2.79 9.69 -13.03
C GLY A 242 1.40 10.31 -13.14
N SER A 243 1.04 11.23 -12.23
CA SER A 243 -0.24 11.97 -12.32
C SER A 243 -0.33 12.82 -13.59
N GLN A 244 0.77 13.43 -14.04
CA GLN A 244 0.83 14.18 -15.29
C GLN A 244 0.62 13.26 -16.51
N GLU A 245 1.30 12.12 -16.55
CA GLU A 245 1.16 11.13 -17.64
C GLU A 245 -0.27 10.57 -17.68
N ILE A 246 -0.84 10.22 -16.52
CA ILE A 246 -2.23 9.77 -16.38
C ILE A 246 -3.21 10.82 -16.91
N THR A 247 -3.00 12.09 -16.58
CA THR A 247 -3.88 13.19 -17.02
C THR A 247 -3.82 13.38 -18.54
N ARG A 248 -2.64 13.23 -19.14
CA ARG A 248 -2.41 13.38 -20.58
C ARG A 248 -2.83 12.15 -21.39
N TYR A 249 -2.98 11.00 -20.74
CA TYR A 249 -3.24 9.76 -21.43
C TYR A 249 -4.59 9.82 -22.18
N ARG A 250 -4.52 9.57 -23.49
CA ARG A 250 -5.66 9.39 -24.39
C ARG A 250 -5.28 8.29 -25.38
N PRO A 251 -6.07 7.20 -25.49
CA PRO A 251 -5.80 6.18 -26.48
C PRO A 251 -6.25 6.66 -27.87
N PRO A 252 -5.55 6.28 -28.95
CA PRO A 252 -5.95 6.69 -30.30
C PRO A 252 -7.22 5.96 -30.75
N VAL A 253 -8.21 6.71 -31.26
CA VAL A 253 -9.51 6.17 -31.71
C VAL A 253 -9.35 5.04 -32.75
N PHE A 254 -8.45 5.22 -33.71
CA PHE A 254 -8.23 4.24 -34.78
C PHE A 254 -7.72 2.88 -34.29
N ALA A 255 -7.14 2.80 -33.08
CA ALA A 255 -6.71 1.52 -32.52
C ALA A 255 -7.88 0.63 -32.08
N PHE A 256 -9.12 1.13 -32.12
CA PHE A 256 -10.34 0.40 -31.73
C PHE A 256 -11.29 0.18 -32.91
N MET A 257 -10.81 0.41 -34.13
CA MET A 257 -11.58 0.26 -35.37
C MET A 257 -11.09 -0.96 -36.15
N ALA A 258 -12.01 -1.63 -36.83
CA ALA A 258 -11.66 -2.69 -37.78
C ALA A 258 -11.02 -2.10 -39.05
N ASP A 259 -10.13 -2.86 -39.69
CA ASP A 259 -9.38 -2.44 -40.89
C ASP A 259 -10.25 -1.79 -41.99
N PRO A 260 -11.44 -2.33 -42.36
CA PRO A 260 -12.28 -1.70 -43.40
C PRO A 260 -12.73 -0.29 -43.03
N CYS A 261 -13.07 -0.04 -41.76
CA CYS A 261 -13.50 1.28 -41.31
C CYS A 261 -12.32 2.27 -41.18
N ILE A 262 -11.10 1.75 -40.95
CA ILE A 262 -9.86 2.55 -40.98
C ILE A 262 -9.58 3.01 -42.42
N GLU A 263 -9.72 2.10 -43.40
CA GLU A 263 -9.57 2.45 -44.82
C GLU A 263 -10.58 3.51 -45.24
N GLU A 264 -11.86 3.35 -44.86
CA GLU A 264 -12.91 4.35 -45.11
C GLU A 264 -12.57 5.71 -44.48
N PHE A 265 -12.04 5.72 -43.25
CA PHE A 265 -11.59 6.94 -42.58
C PHE A 265 -10.47 7.64 -43.37
N TYR A 266 -9.48 6.92 -43.89
CA TYR A 266 -8.41 7.53 -44.70
C TYR A 266 -8.91 8.11 -46.02
N VAL A 267 -10.00 7.57 -46.57
CA VAL A 267 -10.60 8.05 -47.83
C VAL A 267 -11.53 9.24 -47.60
N HIS A 268 -12.34 9.21 -46.54
CA HIS A 268 -13.44 10.16 -46.34
C HIS A 268 -13.24 11.14 -45.17
N GLY A 269 -12.20 10.94 -44.35
CA GLY A 269 -11.92 11.76 -43.17
C GLY A 269 -12.86 11.49 -41.99
N GLU A 270 -12.73 12.31 -40.93
CA GLU A 270 -13.46 12.15 -39.66
C GLU A 270 -14.98 12.13 -39.84
N THR A 271 -15.53 13.04 -40.66
CA THR A 271 -16.98 13.16 -40.90
C THR A 271 -17.54 12.10 -41.85
N GLY A 272 -16.67 11.24 -42.39
CA GLY A 272 -17.04 10.20 -43.36
C GLY A 272 -16.98 8.78 -42.79
N SER A 273 -16.59 8.60 -41.52
CA SER A 273 -16.49 7.30 -40.86
C SER A 273 -17.37 7.26 -39.61
N PRO A 274 -18.61 6.72 -39.70
CA PRO A 274 -19.54 6.68 -38.57
C PRO A 274 -18.98 5.97 -37.33
N CYS A 275 -18.18 4.90 -37.54
CA CYS A 275 -17.54 4.18 -36.45
C CYS A 275 -16.45 5.03 -35.75
N TYR A 276 -15.69 5.83 -36.50
CA TYR A 276 -14.72 6.75 -35.90
C TYR A 276 -15.42 7.79 -35.03
N GLU A 277 -16.46 8.44 -35.56
CA GLU A 277 -17.20 9.48 -34.85
C GLU A 277 -17.85 8.93 -33.57
N PHE A 278 -18.39 7.71 -33.62
CA PHE A 278 -18.95 7.04 -32.47
C PHE A 278 -17.90 6.77 -31.37
N ILE A 279 -16.75 6.17 -31.73
CA ILE A 279 -15.69 5.84 -30.75
C ILE A 279 -15.03 7.11 -30.21
N ALA A 280 -14.79 8.12 -31.05
CA ALA A 280 -14.30 9.42 -30.63
C ALA A 280 -15.25 10.04 -29.60
N ARG A 281 -16.56 10.03 -29.88
CA ARG A 281 -17.57 10.55 -28.96
C ARG A 281 -17.62 9.76 -27.65
N LEU A 282 -17.52 8.44 -27.71
CA LEU A 282 -17.42 7.58 -26.52
C LEU A 282 -16.24 7.99 -25.65
N PHE A 283 -15.07 8.20 -26.25
CA PHE A 283 -13.88 8.61 -25.52
C PHE A 283 -14.02 10.02 -24.94
N ASP A 284 -14.59 10.98 -25.66
CA ASP A 284 -14.87 12.31 -25.10
C ASP A 284 -15.78 12.22 -23.88
N ILE A 285 -16.87 11.45 -23.95
CA ILE A 285 -17.80 11.25 -22.82
C ILE A 285 -17.07 10.68 -21.60
N VAL A 286 -16.20 9.70 -21.80
CA VAL A 286 -15.57 8.98 -20.70
C VAL A 286 -14.34 9.71 -20.14
N PHE A 287 -13.49 10.25 -21.01
CA PHE A 287 -12.21 10.84 -20.65
C PHE A 287 -12.28 12.35 -20.38
N ASP A 288 -13.28 13.06 -20.90
CA ASP A 288 -13.42 14.51 -20.70
C ASP A 288 -14.48 14.87 -19.65
N GLN A 289 -15.12 13.87 -19.02
CA GLN A 289 -15.86 14.01 -17.75
C GLN A 289 -14.94 14.30 -16.54
N ILE A 290 -13.91 15.13 -16.72
CA ILE A 290 -13.02 15.56 -15.65
C ILE A 290 -13.74 16.64 -14.83
N HIS A 291 -14.56 16.20 -13.87
CA HIS A 291 -14.98 17.10 -12.80
C HIS A 291 -13.72 17.62 -12.09
N PRO A 292 -13.64 18.90 -11.68
CA PRO A 292 -12.44 19.49 -11.07
C PRO A 292 -11.88 18.73 -9.85
N MET A 293 -12.73 17.90 -9.23
CA MET A 293 -12.41 17.12 -8.03
C MET A 293 -12.15 15.64 -8.29
N THR A 294 -12.32 15.16 -9.52
CA THR A 294 -12.14 13.75 -9.87
C THR A 294 -10.83 13.56 -10.60
N ARG A 295 -9.92 12.75 -10.03
CA ARG A 295 -8.65 12.41 -10.67
C ARG A 295 -8.92 11.50 -11.88
N PRO A 296 -8.22 11.71 -13.02
CA PRO A 296 -8.34 10.81 -14.17
C PRO A 296 -7.93 9.39 -13.78
N ASP A 297 -8.72 8.41 -14.21
CA ASP A 297 -8.50 6.99 -13.96
C ASP A 297 -8.60 6.21 -15.27
N PRO A 298 -7.51 6.13 -16.06
CA PRO A 298 -7.52 5.47 -17.35
C PRO A 298 -8.01 4.02 -17.32
N LEU A 299 -7.69 3.24 -16.28
CA LEU A 299 -8.10 1.85 -16.19
C LEU A 299 -9.61 1.72 -15.95
N ARG A 300 -10.17 2.57 -15.08
CA ARG A 300 -11.62 2.65 -14.86
C ARG A 300 -12.34 3.22 -16.07
N PHE A 301 -11.77 4.22 -16.73
CA PHE A 301 -12.33 4.85 -17.94
C PHE A 301 -12.44 3.84 -19.08
N LEU A 302 -11.36 3.11 -19.38
CA LEU A 302 -11.40 2.03 -20.37
C LEU A 302 -12.43 0.94 -20.01
N THR A 303 -12.61 0.63 -18.72
CA THR A 303 -13.66 -0.30 -18.27
C THR A 303 -15.05 0.27 -18.52
N LYS A 304 -15.28 1.56 -18.24
CA LYS A 304 -16.56 2.25 -18.48
C LYS A 304 -16.94 2.25 -19.95
N CYS A 305 -15.96 2.29 -20.87
CA CYS A 305 -16.21 2.18 -22.31
C CYS A 305 -16.88 0.86 -22.71
N LEU A 306 -16.71 -0.24 -21.97
CA LEU A 306 -17.37 -1.52 -22.28
C LEU A 306 -18.90 -1.48 -22.12
N ASP A 307 -19.39 -0.50 -21.35
CA ASP A 307 -20.79 -0.26 -21.05
C ASP A 307 -21.41 0.84 -21.94
N PHE A 308 -20.81 1.13 -23.10
CA PHE A 308 -21.24 2.22 -24.00
C PHE A 308 -22.74 2.17 -24.38
N TYR A 309 -23.34 0.98 -24.47
CA TYR A 309 -24.78 0.79 -24.76
C TYR A 309 -25.71 1.36 -23.68
N LYS A 310 -25.19 1.67 -22.47
CA LYS A 310 -25.94 2.33 -21.39
C LYS A 310 -25.86 3.86 -21.46
N MET A 311 -25.05 4.44 -22.37
CA MET A 311 -24.83 5.88 -22.46
C MET A 311 -25.87 6.51 -23.38
N SER A 312 -26.70 7.40 -22.82
CA SER A 312 -27.73 8.13 -23.57
C SER A 312 -27.17 9.01 -24.70
N GLU A 313 -25.95 9.50 -24.51
CA GLU A 313 -25.21 10.36 -25.44
C GLU A 313 -24.76 9.62 -26.71
N LEU A 314 -24.87 8.29 -26.71
CA LEU A 314 -24.57 7.40 -27.85
C LEU A 314 -25.84 6.71 -28.36
N SER A 315 -27.01 7.33 -28.12
CA SER A 315 -28.29 6.78 -28.56
C SER A 315 -28.43 6.72 -30.08
N LYS A 316 -29.41 5.96 -30.56
CA LYS A 316 -29.77 5.89 -31.99
C LYS A 316 -30.30 7.21 -32.56
N GLU A 317 -30.62 8.19 -31.72
CA GLU A 317 -31.02 9.53 -32.17
C GLU A 317 -29.81 10.33 -32.65
N GLU A 318 -28.68 10.22 -31.93
CA GLU A 318 -27.43 10.90 -32.24
C GLU A 318 -26.55 10.08 -33.20
N PHE A 319 -26.55 8.75 -33.06
CA PHE A 319 -25.79 7.81 -33.89
C PHE A 319 -26.71 6.72 -34.46
N PRO A 320 -27.47 7.00 -35.53
CA PRO A 320 -28.46 6.07 -36.08
C PRO A 320 -27.88 4.71 -36.49
N ASP A 321 -26.67 4.73 -37.06
CA ASP A 321 -25.98 3.54 -37.55
C ASP A 321 -25.15 2.84 -36.47
N GLY A 322 -24.86 3.53 -35.36
CA GLY A 322 -24.02 3.01 -34.28
C GLY A 322 -22.64 2.53 -34.75
N LEU A 323 -22.10 1.52 -34.06
CA LEU A 323 -20.92 0.77 -34.51
C LEU A 323 -21.34 -0.35 -35.45
N CYS A 324 -20.54 -0.59 -36.50
CA CYS A 324 -20.62 -1.84 -37.24
C CYS A 324 -20.19 -3.02 -36.34
N VAL A 325 -20.61 -4.23 -36.71
CA VAL A 325 -20.33 -5.45 -35.94
C VAL A 325 -18.83 -5.65 -35.73
N ASP A 326 -18.02 -5.45 -36.77
CA ASP A 326 -16.57 -5.65 -36.72
C ASP A 326 -15.87 -4.63 -35.79
N CYS A 327 -16.29 -3.37 -35.82
CA CYS A 327 -15.77 -2.34 -34.91
C CYS A 327 -16.26 -2.56 -33.47
N GLU A 328 -17.47 -3.08 -33.25
CA GLU A 328 -17.93 -3.42 -31.90
C GLU A 328 -17.07 -4.55 -31.29
N GLU A 329 -16.80 -5.61 -32.06
CA GLU A 329 -15.93 -6.71 -31.62
C GLU A 329 -14.50 -6.21 -31.36
N THR A 330 -13.94 -5.45 -32.30
CA THR A 330 -12.59 -4.88 -32.20
C THR A 330 -12.47 -3.94 -31.00
N LEU A 331 -13.46 -3.07 -30.76
CA LEU A 331 -13.48 -2.18 -29.59
C LEU A 331 -13.42 -2.97 -28.29
N ARG A 332 -14.17 -4.06 -28.15
CA ARG A 332 -14.19 -4.87 -26.92
C ARG A 332 -12.85 -5.55 -26.67
N GLU A 333 -12.24 -6.11 -27.70
CA GLU A 333 -10.93 -6.78 -27.59
C GLU A 333 -9.81 -5.77 -27.29
N GLU A 334 -9.78 -4.65 -28.01
CA GLU A 334 -8.74 -3.64 -27.89
C GLU A 334 -8.85 -2.84 -26.58
N LEU A 335 -10.05 -2.66 -26.01
CA LEU A 335 -10.19 -2.11 -24.67
C LEU A 335 -9.48 -2.99 -23.62
N VAL A 336 -9.57 -4.32 -23.72
CA VAL A 336 -8.87 -5.24 -22.80
C VAL A 336 -7.35 -5.17 -23.03
N SER A 337 -6.91 -5.15 -24.29
CA SER A 337 -5.50 -5.00 -24.68
C SER A 337 -4.90 -3.69 -24.17
N GLU A 338 -5.60 -2.57 -24.37
CA GLU A 338 -5.14 -1.24 -23.98
C GLU A 338 -5.08 -1.10 -22.46
N ARG A 339 -6.00 -1.72 -21.68
CA ARG A 339 -5.88 -1.75 -20.21
C ARG A 339 -4.60 -2.44 -19.75
N LYS A 340 -4.23 -3.57 -20.37
CA LYS A 340 -2.96 -4.27 -20.08
C LYS A 340 -1.76 -3.40 -20.41
N LYS A 341 -1.82 -2.67 -21.54
CA LYS A 341 -0.78 -1.72 -21.95
C LYS A 341 -0.64 -0.56 -20.96
N VAL A 342 -1.74 0.06 -20.54
CA VAL A 342 -1.73 1.11 -19.50
C VAL A 342 -1.09 0.59 -18.22
N TRP A 343 -1.51 -0.58 -17.72
CA TRP A 343 -0.92 -1.20 -16.54
C TRP A 343 0.60 -1.42 -16.67
N ALA A 344 1.05 -1.87 -17.83
CA ALA A 344 2.47 -2.06 -18.14
C ALA A 344 3.26 -0.74 -18.25
N MET A 345 2.60 0.37 -18.61
CA MET A 345 3.23 1.69 -18.71
C MET A 345 3.39 2.41 -17.36
N LEU A 346 2.64 2.00 -16.33
CA LEU A 346 2.66 2.65 -15.01
C LEU A 346 4.07 2.77 -14.41
N PRO A 347 4.94 1.74 -14.38
CA PRO A 347 6.31 1.88 -13.86
C PRO A 347 7.09 3.00 -14.54
N ARG A 348 7.02 3.09 -15.87
CA ARG A 348 7.64 4.17 -16.64
C ARG A 348 7.04 5.54 -16.33
N TRP A 349 5.72 5.64 -16.16
CA TRP A 349 5.04 6.89 -15.79
C TRP A 349 5.49 7.41 -14.43
N PHE A 350 5.63 6.52 -13.45
CA PHE A 350 6.08 6.84 -12.09
C PHE A 350 7.61 6.77 -11.91
N LYS A 351 8.38 6.61 -12.99
CA LYS A 351 9.86 6.56 -12.99
C LYS A 351 10.47 5.45 -12.13
N LEU A 352 9.79 4.31 -12.00
CA LEU A 352 10.19 3.20 -11.13
C LEU A 352 11.29 2.28 -11.69
N GLU A 353 11.73 2.53 -12.93
CA GLU A 353 12.74 1.77 -13.68
C GLU A 353 14.10 2.47 -13.72
#